data_AF-A0A820S181-F1
#
_entry.id   AF-A0A820S181-F1
#
_cell.length_a   1.000
_cell.length_b   1.000
_cell.length_c   1.000
_cell.angle_alpha   90.00
_cell.angle_beta   90.00
_cell.angle_gamma   90.00
#
_symmetry.space_group_name_H-M   'P 1'
#
loop_
_entity.id
_entity.type
_entity.pdbx_description
1 polymer ?
#
loop_
_entity_poly.entity_id
_entity_poly.type
_entity_poly.pdbx_seq_one_letter_code
_entity_poly.pdbx_strand_id
1 'polypeptide(L)'
;MTSNDFGHINNLGRAHTNALKQTWIALIDAISKETSLQGKQIADSVYGDELFRAVGYDNPDVLILRWLRSRKWNVNICVSQIIQTLKWRHDWGVQELIANDERAISQEEITTGKTYFMGHDR
;
A
#
# COMPACT_ATOMS: atom_id res chain seq x y z
N MET A 1 -13.14 9.59 4.10
CA MET A 1 -13.51 8.62 5.16
C MET A 1 -13.27 9.31 6.48
N THR A 2 -14.31 9.55 7.26
CA THR A 2 -14.21 10.23 8.55
C THR A 2 -13.75 9.25 9.64
N SER A 3 -13.30 9.78 10.77
CA SER A 3 -12.91 8.97 11.93
C SER A 3 -14.05 8.09 12.47
N ASN A 4 -15.30 8.43 12.15
CA ASN A 4 -16.49 7.73 12.60
C ASN A 4 -16.98 6.66 11.61
N ASP A 5 -16.43 6.61 10.39
CA ASP A 5 -16.87 5.65 9.38
C ASP A 5 -16.52 4.21 9.80
N PHE A 6 -17.42 3.27 9.56
CA PHE A 6 -17.18 1.87 9.87
C PHE A 6 -15.99 1.32 9.07
N GLY A 7 -15.05 0.66 9.75
CA GLY A 7 -13.82 0.18 9.11
C GLY A 7 -12.71 1.24 9.02
N HIS A 8 -12.90 2.39 9.64
CA HIS A 8 -11.83 3.32 9.98
C HIS A 8 -10.97 2.76 11.12
N ILE A 9 -9.68 3.09 11.17
CA ILE A 9 -8.75 2.56 12.18
C ILE A 9 -9.23 2.83 13.63
N ASN A 10 -9.87 3.97 13.85
CA ASN A 10 -10.45 4.36 15.15
C ASN A 10 -11.86 3.76 15.40
N ASN A 11 -12.44 3.04 14.43
CA ASN A 11 -13.77 2.45 14.52
C ASN A 11 -13.79 1.04 13.88
N LEU A 12 -12.98 0.13 14.44
CA LEU A 12 -12.91 -1.28 14.04
C LEU A 12 -13.69 -2.18 15.00
N GLY A 13 -14.69 -2.89 14.47
CA GLY A 13 -15.33 -3.99 15.18
C GLY A 13 -14.40 -5.22 15.30
N ARG A 14 -14.70 -6.12 16.24
CA ARG A 14 -13.84 -7.29 16.55
C ARG A 14 -13.51 -8.16 15.34
N ALA A 15 -14.48 -8.41 14.47
CA ALA A 15 -14.28 -9.20 13.24
C ALA A 15 -13.29 -8.50 12.28
N HIS A 16 -13.37 -7.19 12.16
CA HIS A 16 -12.50 -6.38 11.30
C HIS A 16 -11.08 -6.28 11.85
N THR A 17 -10.94 -6.14 13.16
CA THR A 17 -9.63 -6.21 13.82
C THR A 17 -8.97 -7.58 13.60
N ASN A 18 -9.74 -8.67 13.68
CA ASN A 18 -9.23 -10.01 13.38
C ASN A 18 -8.82 -10.15 11.92
N ALA A 19 -9.61 -9.65 10.98
CA ALA A 19 -9.28 -9.67 9.56
C ALA A 19 -7.99 -8.88 9.25
N LEU A 20 -7.81 -7.71 9.87
CA LEU A 20 -6.58 -6.91 9.76
C LEU A 20 -5.36 -7.69 10.25
N LYS A 21 -5.44 -8.29 11.45
CA LYS A 21 -4.35 -9.12 12.01
C LYS A 21 -4.03 -10.32 11.12
N GLN A 22 -5.05 -11.03 10.64
CA GLN A 22 -4.87 -12.16 9.74
C GLN A 22 -4.22 -11.74 8.42
N THR A 23 -4.59 -10.58 7.90
CA THR A 23 -4.00 -10.03 6.67
C THR A 23 -2.52 -9.72 6.85
N TRP A 24 -2.12 -9.13 7.98
CA TRP A 24 -0.71 -8.90 8.28
C TRP A 24 0.11 -10.19 8.35
N ILE A 25 -0.40 -11.18 9.10
CA ILE A 25 0.26 -12.48 9.23
C ILE A 25 0.43 -13.13 7.85
N ALA A 26 -0.64 -13.18 7.07
CA ALA A 26 -0.63 -13.80 5.75
C ALA A 26 0.22 -13.03 4.73
N LEU A 27 0.24 -11.70 4.78
CA LEU A 27 1.06 -10.87 3.91
C LEU A 27 2.55 -11.07 4.20
N ILE A 28 2.93 -11.03 5.47
CA ILE A 28 4.32 -11.25 5.89
C ILE A 28 4.80 -12.65 5.48
N ASP A 29 3.98 -13.67 5.73
CA ASP A 29 4.28 -15.04 5.31
C ASP A 29 4.44 -15.15 3.78
N ALA A 30 3.55 -14.51 3.01
CA ALA A 30 3.62 -14.53 1.55
C ALA A 30 4.88 -13.83 1.00
N ILE A 31 5.24 -12.66 1.53
CA ILE A 31 6.48 -11.94 1.16
C ILE A 31 7.71 -12.78 1.50
N SER A 32 7.69 -13.44 2.67
CA SER A 32 8.78 -14.29 3.14
C SER A 32 8.98 -15.52 2.23
N LYS A 33 7.90 -16.09 1.68
CA LYS A 33 7.95 -17.24 0.76
C LYS A 33 8.42 -16.88 -0.64
N GLU A 34 8.10 -15.69 -1.13
CA GLU A 34 8.54 -15.23 -2.47
C GLU A 34 10.04 -14.95 -2.53
N THR A 35 10.68 -14.76 -1.37
CA THR A 35 12.09 -14.44 -1.29
C THR A 35 12.86 -15.67 -0.86
N SER A 36 13.65 -16.26 -1.75
CA SER A 36 14.45 -17.47 -1.51
C SER A 36 15.64 -17.25 -0.55
N LEU A 37 15.45 -16.49 0.52
CA LEU A 37 16.48 -16.12 1.50
C LEU A 37 16.19 -16.83 2.82
N GLN A 38 16.70 -18.05 2.93
CA GLN A 38 16.87 -18.74 4.21
C GLN A 38 17.69 -17.84 5.15
N GLY A 39 17.03 -17.14 6.07
CA GLY A 39 17.67 -16.44 7.19
C GLY A 39 17.89 -14.92 7.06
N LYS A 40 17.30 -14.23 6.07
CA LYS A 40 17.30 -12.75 6.04
C LYS A 40 16.00 -12.15 6.55
N GLN A 41 16.05 -10.91 7.06
CA GLN A 41 14.86 -10.25 7.60
C GLN A 41 13.89 -9.89 6.47
N ILE A 42 12.60 -9.70 6.78
CA ILE A 42 11.58 -9.30 5.79
C ILE A 42 11.98 -8.01 5.09
N ALA A 43 12.64 -7.09 5.80
CA ALA A 43 13.18 -5.85 5.24
C ALA A 43 14.22 -6.07 4.13
N ASP A 44 14.86 -7.23 4.09
CA ASP A 44 15.86 -7.57 3.06
C ASP A 44 15.22 -8.15 1.79
N SER A 45 13.90 -8.40 1.80
CA SER A 45 13.17 -8.82 0.61
C SER A 45 12.83 -7.63 -0.26
N VAL A 46 12.86 -7.82 -1.59
CA VAL A 46 12.48 -6.79 -2.57
C VAL A 46 11.08 -6.26 -2.28
N TYR A 47 10.11 -7.15 -2.05
CA TYR A 47 8.73 -6.74 -1.78
C TYR A 47 8.52 -6.24 -0.35
N GLY A 48 9.37 -6.64 0.61
CA GLY A 48 9.37 -6.08 1.95
C GLY A 48 9.88 -4.64 1.99
N ASP A 49 10.93 -4.34 1.23
CA ASP A 49 11.40 -2.97 1.02
C ASP A 49 10.33 -2.12 0.29
N GLU A 50 9.71 -2.65 -0.77
CA GLU A 50 8.59 -1.96 -1.43
C GLU A 50 7.40 -1.72 -0.50
N LEU A 51 7.06 -2.69 0.37
CA LEU A 51 6.01 -2.53 1.36
C LEU A 51 6.37 -1.43 2.36
N PHE A 52 7.61 -1.43 2.86
CA PHE A 52 8.09 -0.39 3.77
C PHE A 52 8.01 1.00 3.15
N ARG A 53 8.43 1.14 1.89
CA ARG A 53 8.35 2.40 1.14
C ARG A 53 6.91 2.82 0.83
N ALA A 54 6.03 1.87 0.52
CA ALA A 54 4.61 2.14 0.30
C ALA A 54 3.91 2.64 1.58
N VAL A 55 4.36 2.18 2.75
CA VAL A 55 3.86 2.63 4.05
C VAL A 55 4.50 3.95 4.49
N GLY A 56 5.73 4.27 4.08
CA GLY A 56 6.62 5.25 4.72
C GLY A 56 6.09 6.66 5.04
N TYR A 57 4.94 7.06 4.51
CA TYR A 57 4.31 8.36 4.77
C TYR A 57 2.99 8.28 5.58
N ASP A 58 2.50 7.08 5.92
CA ASP A 58 1.19 6.85 6.53
C ASP A 58 1.24 5.72 7.57
N ASN A 59 0.16 5.54 8.33
CA ASN A 59 0.02 4.41 9.24
C ASN A 59 -0.11 3.09 8.43
N PRO A 60 0.70 2.06 8.71
CA PRO A 60 0.68 0.78 7.98
C PRO A 60 -0.70 0.12 7.98
N ASP A 61 -1.42 0.17 9.10
CA ASP A 61 -2.75 -0.42 9.21
C ASP A 61 -3.75 0.30 8.30
N VAL A 62 -3.62 1.61 8.13
CA VAL A 62 -4.50 2.39 7.24
C VAL A 62 -4.35 1.92 5.80
N LEU A 63 -3.12 1.63 5.36
CA LEU A 63 -2.86 1.08 4.03
C LEU A 63 -3.55 -0.28 3.85
N ILE A 64 -3.37 -1.21 4.78
CA ILE A 64 -3.99 -2.55 4.70
C ILE A 64 -5.52 -2.46 4.77
N LEU A 65 -6.05 -1.57 5.59
CA LEU A 65 -7.49 -1.34 5.70
C LEU A 65 -8.10 -0.81 4.39
N ARG A 66 -7.37 -0.01 3.59
CA ARG A 66 -7.84 0.41 2.25
C ARG A 66 -8.10 -0.81 1.36
N TRP A 67 -7.17 -1.76 1.35
CA TRP A 67 -7.32 -3.00 0.58
C TRP A 67 -8.44 -3.88 1.13
N LEU A 68 -8.50 -4.09 2.44
CA LEU A 68 -9.56 -4.89 3.06
C LEU A 68 -10.96 -4.37 2.75
N ARG A 69 -11.19 -3.06 2.88
CA ARG A 69 -12.49 -2.45 2.53
C ARG A 69 -12.82 -2.65 1.05
N SER A 70 -11.84 -2.43 0.16
CA SER A 70 -12.03 -2.61 -1.29
C SER A 70 -12.31 -4.05 -1.70
N ARG A 71 -11.99 -5.04 -0.84
CA ARG A 71 -12.21 -6.47 -1.09
C ARG A 71 -13.24 -7.09 -0.16
N LYS A 72 -14.15 -6.26 0.39
CA LYS A 72 -15.24 -6.70 1.28
C LYS A 72 -14.73 -7.57 2.43
N TRP A 73 -13.58 -7.21 2.99
CA TRP A 73 -12.90 -7.89 4.10
C TRP A 73 -12.46 -9.33 3.81
N ASN A 74 -12.30 -9.71 2.54
CA ASN A 74 -11.70 -10.99 2.17
C ASN A 74 -10.17 -10.92 2.27
N VAL A 75 -9.63 -11.61 3.28
CA VAL A 75 -8.18 -11.65 3.59
C VAL A 75 -7.35 -12.19 2.42
N ASN A 76 -7.74 -13.32 1.83
CA ASN A 76 -6.95 -13.98 0.79
C ASN A 76 -6.84 -13.13 -0.48
N ILE A 77 -7.96 -12.55 -0.92
CA ILE A 77 -7.98 -11.67 -2.09
C ILE A 77 -7.20 -10.39 -1.79
N CYS A 78 -7.33 -9.85 -0.59
CA CYS A 78 -6.58 -8.67 -0.14
C CYS A 78 -5.07 -8.90 -0.23
N VAL A 79 -4.56 -9.99 0.35
CA VAL A 79 -3.12 -10.33 0.32
C VAL A 79 -2.61 -10.49 -1.10
N SER A 80 -3.33 -11.22 -1.96
CA SER A 80 -2.94 -11.40 -3.36
C SER A 80 -2.81 -10.06 -4.11
N GLN A 81 -3.71 -9.12 -3.86
CA GLN A 81 -3.73 -7.81 -4.51
C GLN A 81 -2.63 -6.89 -4.01
N ILE A 82 -2.31 -6.95 -2.71
CA ILE A 82 -1.18 -6.22 -2.15
C ILE A 82 0.12 -6.72 -2.80
N ILE A 83 0.34 -8.03 -2.85
CA ILE A 83 1.55 -8.61 -3.47
C ILE A 83 1.66 -8.22 -4.95
N GLN A 84 0.57 -8.33 -5.72
CA GLN A 84 0.57 -7.89 -7.13
C GLN A 84 0.91 -6.41 -7.27
N THR A 85 0.44 -5.57 -6.34
CA THR A 85 0.77 -4.14 -6.34
C THR A 85 2.23 -3.90 -5.98
N LEU A 86 2.79 -4.63 -5.01
CA LEU A 86 4.22 -4.52 -4.65
C LEU A 86 5.12 -4.94 -5.82
N LYS A 87 4.74 -6.00 -6.55
CA LYS A 87 5.40 -6.41 -7.79
C LYS A 87 5.35 -5.31 -8.84
N TRP A 88 4.16 -4.78 -9.12
CA TRP A 88 4.01 -3.69 -10.07
C TRP A 88 4.84 -2.46 -9.68
N ARG A 89 4.88 -2.09 -8.39
CA ARG A 89 5.67 -0.95 -7.92
C ARG A 89 7.16 -1.13 -8.20
N HIS A 90 7.67 -2.33 -7.96
CA HIS A 90 9.04 -2.70 -8.25
C HIS A 90 9.31 -2.68 -9.76
N ASP A 91 8.50 -3.40 -10.54
CA ASP A 91 8.67 -3.54 -11.99
C ASP A 91 8.54 -2.20 -12.73
N TRP A 92 7.68 -1.31 -12.24
CA TRP A 92 7.44 0.02 -12.82
C TRP A 92 8.46 1.07 -12.39
N GLY A 93 9.30 0.78 -11.39
CA GLY A 93 10.27 1.75 -10.86
C GLY A 93 9.61 2.94 -10.18
N VAL A 94 8.63 2.68 -9.30
CA VAL A 94 7.92 3.76 -8.58
C VAL A 94 8.87 4.56 -7.68
N GLN A 95 9.96 3.96 -7.21
CA GLN A 95 10.94 4.64 -6.36
C GLN A 95 11.72 5.70 -7.14
N GLU A 96 12.14 5.35 -8.36
CA GLU A 96 12.81 6.25 -9.28
C GLU A 96 11.88 7.40 -9.67
N LEU A 97 10.59 7.11 -9.87
CA LEU A 97 9.59 8.13 -10.16
C LEU A 97 9.44 9.12 -9.00
N ILE A 98 9.36 8.63 -7.76
CA ILE A 98 9.29 9.49 -6.56
C ILE A 98 10.58 10.32 -6.41
N ALA A 99 11.74 9.72 -6.66
CA ALA A 99 13.03 10.41 -6.54
C ALA A 99 13.21 11.53 -7.59
N ASN A 100 12.64 11.35 -8.79
CA ASN A 100 12.71 12.33 -9.87
C ASN A 100 11.64 13.43 -9.77
N ASP A 101 10.58 13.21 -8.97
CA ASP A 101 9.52 14.18 -8.70
C ASP A 101 8.88 14.73 -10.01
N GLU A 102 8.40 15.97 -10.00
CA GLU A 102 7.81 16.65 -11.18
C GLU A 102 8.79 16.80 -12.37
N ARG A 103 10.09 16.57 -12.19
CA ARG A 103 11.09 16.71 -13.26
C ARG A 103 10.95 15.62 -14.33
N ALA A 104 10.38 14.47 -13.96
CA ALA A 104 10.08 13.40 -14.89
C ALA A 104 8.80 13.66 -15.72
N ILE A 105 7.98 14.64 -15.33
CA ILE A 105 6.74 14.98 -16.01
C ILE A 105 7.03 15.95 -17.16
N SER A 106 6.41 15.71 -18.31
CA SER A 106 6.50 16.62 -19.45
C SER A 106 6.00 18.01 -19.07
N GLN A 107 6.85 19.03 -19.24
CA GLN A 107 6.50 20.42 -18.97
C GLN A 107 5.38 20.92 -19.91
N GLU A 108 5.26 20.36 -21.10
CA GLU A 108 4.13 20.62 -22.00
C GLU A 108 2.80 20.18 -21.36
N GLU A 109 2.79 19.02 -20.70
CA GLU A 109 1.58 18.53 -20.03
C GLU A 109 1.21 19.38 -18.81
N ILE A 110 2.21 19.86 -18.05
CA ILE A 110 2.00 20.74 -16.90
C ILE A 110 1.44 22.11 -17.35
N THR A 111 2.03 22.71 -18.38
CA THR A 111 1.66 24.05 -18.86
C THR A 111 0.25 24.12 -19.45
N THR A 112 -0.28 23.00 -19.96
CA THR A 112 -1.67 22.94 -20.43
C THR A 112 -2.72 22.97 -19.30
N GLY A 113 -2.30 22.87 -18.04
CA GLY A 113 -3.22 22.92 -16.90
C GLY A 113 -4.17 21.72 -16.78
N LYS A 114 -3.87 20.60 -17.47
CA LYS A 114 -4.66 19.36 -17.42
C LYS A 114 -4.72 18.77 -16.00
N THR A 115 -3.69 19.02 -15.20
CA THR A 115 -3.60 18.56 -13.82
C THR A 115 -3.16 19.73 -12.94
N TYR A 116 -3.92 20.01 -11.87
CA TYR A 116 -3.55 21.00 -10.86
C TYR A 116 -4.07 20.54 -9.49
N PHE A 117 -3.35 20.89 -8.43
CA PHE A 117 -3.76 20.62 -7.05
C PHE A 117 -4.24 21.93 -6.42
N MET A 118 -5.55 22.07 -6.16
CA MET A 118 -6.11 23.28 -5.55
C MET A 118 -7.24 22.95 -4.57
N GLY A 119 -7.07 23.42 -3.34
CA GLY A 119 -8.09 23.28 -2.29
C GLY A 119 -8.22 21.86 -1.75
N HIS A 120 -9.25 21.66 -0.94
CA HIS A 120 -9.66 20.37 -0.39
C HIS A 120 -11.18 20.25 -0.55
N ASP A 121 -11.66 19.07 -0.92
CA ASP A 121 -13.10 18.79 -0.93
C ASP A 121 -13.67 18.78 0.51
N ARG A 122 -14.97 18.98 0.65
CA ARG A 122 -15.67 19.03 1.95
C ARG A 122 -16.05 17.66 2.49
#